data_AF-A0A8B8V0E9-F1
#
_entry.id   AF-A0A8B8V0E9-F1
#
_cell.length_a   1.000
_cell.length_b   1.000
_cell.length_c   1.000
_cell.angle_alpha   90.00
_cell.angle_beta   90.00
_cell.angle_gamma   90.00
#
_symmetry.space_group_name_H-M   'P 1'
#
loop_
_entity.id
_entity.type
_entity.pdbx_description
1 polymer ?
#
loop_
_entity_poly.entity_id
_entity_poly.type
_entity_poly.pdbx_seq_one_letter_code
_entity_poly.pdbx_strand_id
1 'polypeptide(L)'
;MVVPNAGGSLAIQEFKIAPVGAQGFAGAMRMGSEIYHYLKVLAKEQYEASAGNVGDEGGIAPDIGSADDALDMIATAINACGYEGRVKIGIDSALAVFFNDGKYDSNFKNPSFDPCKWLSAAQLAEYYRSLLKKYPLISFKTLMLKTIGLHGLLSLRLPMFRLSQMTSRAPIGLGSPVL
;
A
#
# COMPACT_ATOMS: atom_id res chain seq x y z
N MET A 1 -5.72 -7.62 -2.90
CA MET A 1 -4.51 -7.48 -2.06
C MET A 1 -3.49 -8.47 -2.59
N VAL A 2 -2.26 -8.01 -2.81
CA VAL A 2 -1.13 -8.84 -3.24
C VAL A 2 -0.14 -8.87 -2.10
N VAL A 3 0.30 -10.06 -1.73
CA VAL A 3 1.29 -10.31 -0.67
C VAL A 3 2.41 -11.11 -1.33
N PRO A 4 3.51 -10.47 -1.76
CA PRO A 4 4.58 -11.18 -2.44
C PRO A 4 5.04 -12.40 -1.65
N ASN A 5 5.36 -13.48 -2.35
CA ASN A 5 5.80 -14.72 -1.73
C ASN A 5 6.89 -14.46 -0.67
N ALA A 6 6.72 -15.04 0.52
CA ALA A 6 7.69 -14.95 1.61
C ALA A 6 9.05 -15.53 1.21
N GLY A 7 9.08 -16.53 0.31
CA GLY A 7 10.31 -17.10 -0.27
C GLY A 7 10.89 -16.34 -1.46
N GLY A 8 10.19 -15.35 -2.01
CA GLY A 8 10.66 -14.51 -3.12
C GLY A 8 11.63 -13.42 -2.68
N SER A 9 12.16 -12.61 -3.61
CA SER A 9 13.17 -11.59 -3.31
C SER A 9 12.59 -10.22 -2.88
N LEU A 10 11.33 -9.95 -3.19
CA LEU A 10 10.73 -8.63 -2.90
C LEU A 10 10.56 -8.43 -1.38
N ALA A 11 11.16 -7.35 -0.86
CA ALA A 11 11.11 -7.00 0.56
C ALA A 11 9.80 -6.33 1.00
N ILE A 12 9.08 -5.67 0.09
CA ILE A 12 7.78 -5.06 0.40
C ILE A 12 6.79 -6.16 0.78
N GLN A 13 6.13 -6.00 1.93
CA GLN A 13 5.26 -7.04 2.48
C GLN A 13 3.90 -7.09 1.79
N GLU A 14 3.25 -5.94 1.56
CA GLU A 14 1.87 -5.93 1.09
C GLU A 14 1.55 -4.78 0.13
N PHE A 15 0.70 -5.09 -0.84
CA PHE A 15 0.06 -4.14 -1.73
C PHE A 15 -1.46 -4.26 -1.59
N LYS A 16 -2.10 -3.15 -1.18
CA LYS A 16 -3.53 -3.07 -0.88
C LYS A 16 -4.25 -2.20 -1.90
N ILE A 17 -5.53 -2.50 -2.11
CA ILE A 17 -6.41 -1.65 -2.92
C ILE A 17 -7.37 -0.90 -2.00
N ALA A 18 -7.69 0.33 -2.37
CA ALA A 18 -8.60 1.21 -1.64
C ALA A 18 -9.65 1.79 -2.61
N PRO A 19 -10.89 1.26 -2.60
CA PRO A 19 -11.99 1.74 -3.46
C PRO A 19 -12.57 3.10 -3.02
N VAL A 20 -11.79 4.17 -3.19
CA VAL A 20 -12.15 5.54 -2.73
C VAL A 20 -13.31 6.17 -3.51
N GLY A 21 -13.60 5.71 -4.72
CA GLY A 21 -14.68 6.21 -5.58
C GLY A 21 -15.98 5.40 -5.48
N ALA A 22 -16.15 4.59 -4.44
CA ALA A 22 -17.35 3.80 -4.21
C ALA A 22 -18.45 4.61 -3.52
N GLN A 23 -19.71 4.29 -3.83
CA GLN A 23 -20.87 4.82 -3.09
C GLN A 23 -21.17 3.90 -1.91
N GLY A 24 -20.64 4.27 -0.74
CA GLY A 24 -20.81 3.52 0.49
C GLY A 24 -19.99 2.23 0.58
N PHE A 25 -20.06 1.60 1.75
CA PHE A 25 -19.24 0.43 2.09
C PHE A 25 -19.53 -0.78 1.20
N ALA A 26 -20.80 -1.06 0.90
CA ALA A 26 -21.19 -2.17 0.03
C ALA A 26 -20.61 -2.03 -1.38
N GLY A 27 -20.61 -0.82 -1.95
CA GLY A 27 -19.97 -0.53 -3.23
C GLY A 27 -18.46 -0.76 -3.18
N ALA A 28 -17.81 -0.34 -2.09
CA ALA A 28 -16.37 -0.53 -1.91
C ALA A 28 -16.01 -2.01 -1.83
N MET A 29 -16.79 -2.79 -1.07
CA MET A 29 -16.61 -4.24 -0.96
C MET A 29 -16.78 -4.95 -2.30
N ARG A 30 -17.81 -4.58 -3.07
CA ARG A 30 -18.03 -5.13 -4.42
C ARG A 30 -16.86 -4.85 -5.36
N MET A 31 -16.42 -3.58 -5.44
CA MET A 31 -15.26 -3.21 -6.25
C MET A 31 -14.02 -3.99 -5.82
N GLY A 32 -13.78 -4.10 -4.51
CA GLY A 32 -12.67 -4.86 -3.96
C GLY A 32 -12.72 -6.35 -4.32
N SER A 33 -13.88 -7.00 -4.23
CA SER A 33 -14.04 -8.41 -4.57
C SER A 33 -13.86 -8.69 -6.05
N GLU A 34 -14.40 -7.85 -6.93
CA GLU A 34 -14.28 -8.04 -8.38
C GLU A 34 -12.81 -7.92 -8.81
N ILE A 35 -12.09 -6.90 -8.31
CA ILE A 35 -10.65 -6.74 -8.56
C ILE A 35 -9.86 -7.93 -8.01
N TYR A 36 -10.19 -8.40 -6.80
CA TYR A 36 -9.51 -9.54 -6.20
C TYR A 36 -9.66 -10.83 -7.02
N HIS A 37 -10.88 -11.13 -7.51
CA HIS A 37 -11.10 -12.29 -8.36
C HIS A 37 -10.34 -12.18 -9.69
N TYR A 38 -10.31 -10.99 -10.28
CA TYR A 38 -9.55 -10.76 -11.50
C TYR A 38 -8.04 -10.91 -11.27
N LEU A 39 -7.51 -10.34 -10.18
CA LEU A 39 -6.11 -10.51 -9.79
C LEU A 39 -5.73 -11.98 -9.64
N LYS A 40 -6.62 -12.81 -9.10
CA LYS A 40 -6.36 -14.24 -8.91
C LYS A 40 -6.22 -14.98 -10.24
N VAL A 41 -6.97 -14.57 -11.26
CA VAL A 41 -6.84 -15.10 -12.63
C VAL A 41 -5.54 -14.61 -13.24
N LEU A 42 -5.31 -13.29 -13.21
CA LEU A 42 -4.12 -12.66 -13.78
C LEU A 42 -2.81 -13.22 -13.21
N ALA A 43 -2.75 -13.44 -11.89
CA ALA A 43 -1.59 -14.03 -11.23
C ALA A 43 -1.28 -15.44 -11.75
N LYS A 44 -2.31 -16.26 -12.02
CA LYS A 44 -2.12 -17.61 -12.58
C LYS A 44 -1.72 -17.61 -14.05
N GLU A 45 -2.07 -16.56 -14.79
CA GLU A 45 -1.72 -16.41 -16.21
C GLU A 45 -0.28 -15.88 -16.39
N GLN A 46 0.12 -14.92 -15.55
CA GLN A 46 1.43 -14.26 -15.66
C GLN A 46 2.55 -15.01 -14.94
N TYR A 47 2.21 -15.83 -13.94
CA TYR A 47 3.14 -16.61 -13.14
C TYR A 47 2.74 -18.10 -13.21
N GLU A 48 3.15 -18.90 -12.25
CA GLU A 48 2.77 -20.31 -12.16
C GLU A 48 1.35 -20.51 -11.58
N ALA A 49 0.74 -21.67 -11.79
CA ALA A 49 -0.62 -21.95 -11.31
C ALA A 49 -0.78 -21.81 -9.78
N SER A 50 0.29 -22.08 -9.03
CA SER A 50 0.41 -21.87 -7.57
C SER A 50 0.37 -20.40 -7.17
N ALA A 51 0.61 -19.45 -8.08
CA ALA A 51 0.55 -18.02 -7.79
C ALA A 51 -0.85 -17.55 -7.36
N GLY A 52 -1.90 -18.32 -7.66
CA GLY A 52 -3.26 -18.08 -7.16
C GLY A 52 -3.50 -18.54 -5.71
N ASN A 53 -2.50 -19.10 -5.03
CA ASN A 53 -2.58 -19.43 -3.61
C ASN A 53 -2.67 -18.16 -2.76
N VAL A 54 -3.21 -18.31 -1.56
CA VAL A 54 -3.45 -17.19 -0.65
C VAL A 54 -2.49 -17.27 0.54
N GLY A 55 -1.95 -16.13 0.95
CA GLY A 55 -1.20 -15.98 2.20
C GLY A 55 -2.13 -15.85 3.41
N ASP A 56 -1.55 -15.63 4.58
CA ASP A 56 -2.25 -15.64 5.88
C ASP A 56 -3.40 -14.61 5.96
N GLU A 57 -3.26 -13.45 5.32
CA GLU A 57 -4.29 -12.40 5.26
C GLU A 57 -5.24 -12.55 4.05
N GLY A 58 -5.19 -13.66 3.33
CA GLY A 58 -6.05 -13.91 2.17
C GLY A 58 -5.63 -13.16 0.90
N GLY A 59 -4.47 -12.50 0.90
CA GLY A 59 -3.88 -11.89 -0.30
C GLY A 59 -3.30 -12.93 -1.25
N ILE A 60 -3.29 -12.64 -2.55
CA ILE A 60 -2.70 -13.52 -3.57
C ILE A 60 -1.18 -13.40 -3.48
N ALA A 61 -0.48 -14.54 -3.54
CA ALA A 61 0.96 -14.61 -3.26
C ALA A 61 1.81 -15.11 -4.44
N PRO A 62 1.88 -14.33 -5.54
CA PRO A 62 2.78 -14.63 -6.66
C PRO A 62 4.25 -14.44 -6.26
N ASP A 63 5.14 -15.16 -6.94
CA ASP A 63 6.59 -14.93 -6.84
C ASP A 63 7.00 -13.71 -7.68
N ILE A 64 6.86 -12.54 -7.07
CA ILE A 64 7.14 -11.26 -7.69
C ILE A 64 8.55 -10.79 -7.32
N GLY A 65 9.32 -10.35 -8.33
CA GLY A 65 10.68 -9.85 -8.17
C GLY A 65 10.78 -8.34 -7.89
N SER A 66 9.77 -7.53 -8.24
CA SER A 66 9.83 -6.07 -8.09
C SER A 66 8.50 -5.44 -7.67
N ALA A 67 8.58 -4.23 -7.10
CA ALA A 67 7.37 -3.48 -6.75
C ALA A 67 6.57 -3.06 -7.99
N ASP A 68 7.26 -2.71 -9.09
CA ASP A 68 6.62 -2.34 -10.35
C ASP A 68 5.77 -3.51 -10.89
N ASP A 69 6.26 -4.76 -10.85
CA ASP A 69 5.47 -5.94 -11.26
C ASP A 69 4.16 -6.08 -10.47
N ALA A 70 4.21 -5.92 -9.14
CA ALA A 70 3.03 -5.99 -8.30
C ALA A 70 2.06 -4.85 -8.58
N LEU A 71 2.58 -3.63 -8.77
CA LEU A 71 1.79 -2.44 -9.03
C LEU A 71 1.16 -2.46 -10.43
N ASP A 72 1.88 -2.95 -11.44
CA ASP A 72 1.40 -3.15 -12.81
C ASP A 72 0.30 -4.20 -12.86
N MET A 73 0.46 -5.32 -12.16
CA MET A 73 -0.58 -6.35 -12.03
C MET A 73 -1.86 -5.76 -11.39
N ILE A 74 -1.71 -4.99 -10.31
CA ILE A 74 -2.84 -4.33 -9.64
C ILE A 74 -3.50 -3.29 -10.54
N ALA A 75 -2.72 -2.45 -11.22
CA ALA A 75 -3.23 -1.47 -12.16
C ALA A 75 -3.99 -2.13 -13.32
N THR A 76 -3.46 -3.23 -13.85
CA THR A 76 -4.11 -4.03 -14.90
C THR A 76 -5.46 -4.56 -14.44
N ALA A 77 -5.54 -5.13 -13.23
CA ALA A 77 -6.80 -5.63 -12.68
C ALA A 77 -7.81 -4.50 -12.40
N ILE A 78 -7.36 -3.35 -11.88
CA ILE A 78 -8.23 -2.18 -11.68
C ILE A 78 -8.82 -1.70 -13.01
N ASN A 79 -8.00 -1.63 -14.06
CA ASN A 79 -8.41 -1.21 -15.40
C ASN A 79 -9.40 -2.22 -16.00
N ALA A 80 -9.09 -3.51 -15.95
CA ALA A 80 -9.96 -4.57 -16.47
C ALA A 80 -11.35 -4.59 -15.81
N CYS A 81 -11.46 -4.21 -14.53
CA CYS A 81 -12.74 -4.08 -13.84
C CYS A 81 -13.46 -2.73 -14.08
N GLY A 82 -12.89 -1.82 -14.86
CA GLY A 82 -13.49 -0.50 -15.15
C GLY A 82 -13.48 0.45 -13.95
N TYR A 83 -12.52 0.30 -13.04
CA TYR A 83 -12.44 1.07 -11.79
C TYR A 83 -11.28 2.08 -11.74
N GLU A 84 -10.72 2.42 -12.90
CA GLU A 84 -9.67 3.43 -13.02
C GLU A 84 -10.09 4.77 -12.39
N GLY A 85 -9.16 5.41 -11.69
CA GLY A 85 -9.40 6.67 -10.95
C GLY A 85 -10.24 6.52 -9.68
N ARG A 86 -11.04 5.45 -9.54
CA ARG A 86 -11.93 5.17 -8.41
C ARG A 86 -11.33 4.23 -7.37
N VAL A 87 -10.23 3.57 -7.71
CA VAL A 87 -9.44 2.73 -6.81
C VAL A 87 -8.02 3.27 -6.74
N LYS A 88 -7.48 3.27 -5.54
CA LYS A 88 -6.11 3.69 -5.24
C LYS A 88 -5.34 2.53 -4.63
N ILE A 89 -4.02 2.62 -4.61
CA ILE A 89 -3.16 1.57 -4.10
C ILE A 89 -2.47 2.04 -2.82
N GLY A 90 -2.34 1.14 -1.84
CA GLY A 90 -1.55 1.33 -0.64
C GLY A 90 -0.41 0.31 -0.57
N ILE A 91 0.71 0.71 0.02
CA ILE A 91 1.88 -0.15 0.24
C ILE A 91 2.11 -0.27 1.74
N ASP A 92 2.24 -1.52 2.23
CA ASP A 92 2.84 -1.82 3.52
C ASP A 92 4.19 -2.47 3.30
N SER A 93 5.26 -1.71 3.58
CA SER A 93 6.61 -2.22 3.37
C SER A 93 7.21 -2.86 4.62
N ALA A 94 6.59 -2.73 5.80
CA ALA A 94 7.14 -3.25 7.06
C ALA A 94 8.65 -2.97 7.25
N LEU A 95 9.07 -1.70 7.03
CA LEU A 95 10.49 -1.30 7.01
C LEU A 95 11.32 -1.77 8.21
N ALA A 96 10.70 -1.91 9.38
CA ALA A 96 11.36 -2.39 10.59
C ALA A 96 11.95 -3.81 10.44
N VAL A 97 11.38 -4.65 9.56
CA VAL A 97 11.84 -6.03 9.31
C VAL A 97 13.20 -6.06 8.64
N PHE A 98 13.52 -5.05 7.83
CA PHE A 98 14.76 -4.98 7.07
C PHE A 98 15.61 -3.75 7.35
N PHE A 99 15.35 -3.07 8.46
CA PHE A 99 16.22 -2.03 8.96
C PHE A 99 17.40 -2.65 9.70
N ASN A 100 18.62 -2.36 9.26
CA ASN A 100 19.84 -2.83 9.88
C ASN A 100 20.93 -1.77 9.83
N ASP A 101 21.54 -1.48 10.98
CA ASP A 101 22.66 -0.55 11.16
C ASP A 101 22.47 0.81 10.44
N GLY A 102 21.31 1.45 10.63
CA GLY A 102 21.02 2.76 10.04
C GLY A 102 20.69 2.75 8.54
N LYS A 103 20.67 1.59 7.90
CA LYS A 103 20.32 1.37 6.49
C LYS A 103 19.19 0.35 6.35
N TYR A 104 18.75 0.14 5.12
CA TYR A 104 17.66 -0.76 4.77
C TYR A 104 18.13 -1.81 3.78
N ASP A 105 18.00 -3.08 4.18
CA ASP A 105 18.27 -4.22 3.32
C ASP A 105 17.02 -4.57 2.49
N SER A 106 16.88 -3.94 1.32
CA SER A 106 15.73 -4.19 0.43
C SER A 106 15.71 -5.61 -0.18
N ASN A 107 16.65 -6.47 0.17
CA ASN A 107 16.71 -7.87 -0.25
C ASN A 107 17.07 -8.80 0.92
N PHE A 108 16.63 -8.46 2.14
CA PHE A 108 16.94 -9.17 3.39
C PHE A 108 16.61 -10.68 3.38
N LYS A 109 15.74 -11.12 2.47
CA LYS A 109 15.41 -12.53 2.26
C LYS A 109 16.55 -13.32 1.59
N ASN A 110 17.53 -12.63 0.98
CA ASN A 110 18.73 -13.20 0.42
C ASN A 110 19.91 -13.03 1.41
N PRO A 111 20.35 -14.11 2.10
CA PRO A 111 21.42 -14.03 3.10
C PRO A 111 22.79 -13.65 2.52
N SER A 112 22.96 -13.77 1.19
CA SER A 112 24.19 -13.42 0.47
C SER A 112 24.13 -12.00 -0.12
N PHE A 113 23.14 -11.18 0.25
CA PHE A 113 23.03 -9.84 -0.29
C PHE A 113 24.10 -8.91 0.27
N ASP A 114 24.76 -8.19 -0.63
CA ASP A 114 25.88 -7.32 -0.31
C ASP A 114 25.44 -6.11 0.54
N PRO A 115 25.95 -5.94 1.77
CA PRO A 115 25.61 -4.80 2.63
C PRO A 115 25.96 -3.43 2.03
N CYS A 116 26.87 -3.38 1.05
CA CYS A 116 27.18 -2.15 0.33
C CYS A 116 26.00 -1.64 -0.52
N LYS A 117 25.05 -2.53 -0.85
CA LYS A 117 23.84 -2.22 -1.61
C LYS A 117 22.66 -1.82 -0.73
N TRP A 118 22.80 -1.87 0.59
CA TRP A 118 21.76 -1.40 1.50
C TRP A 118 21.50 0.09 1.30
N LEU A 119 20.22 0.45 1.34
CA LEU A 119 19.77 1.78 1.05
C LEU A 119 19.83 2.66 2.31
N SER A 120 20.33 3.87 2.17
CA SER A 120 20.09 4.92 3.16
C SER A 120 18.61 5.31 3.18
N ALA A 121 18.16 5.96 4.26
CA ALA A 121 16.80 6.50 4.34
C ALA A 121 16.46 7.44 3.16
N ALA A 122 17.43 8.24 2.70
CA ALA A 122 17.24 9.15 1.57
C ALA A 122 17.07 8.40 0.24
N GLN A 123 17.87 7.37 -0.01
CA GLN A 123 17.76 6.52 -1.21
C GLN A 123 16.43 5.76 -1.22
N LEU A 124 16.04 5.20 -0.08
CA LEU A 124 14.75 4.51 0.05
C LEU A 124 13.56 5.47 -0.14
N ALA A 125 13.65 6.69 0.39
CA ALA A 125 12.64 7.72 0.15
C ALA A 125 12.52 8.08 -1.33
N GLU A 126 13.64 8.21 -2.05
CA GLU A 126 13.62 8.50 -3.48
C GLU A 126 13.07 7.32 -4.29
N TYR A 127 13.37 6.08 -3.89
CA TYR A 127 12.74 4.88 -4.46
C TYR A 127 11.22 4.94 -4.36
N TYR A 128 10.65 5.21 -3.18
CA TYR A 128 9.19 5.34 -3.04
C TYR A 128 8.62 6.56 -3.77
N ARG A 129 9.35 7.68 -3.84
CA ARG A 129 8.94 8.84 -4.67
C ARG A 129 8.86 8.47 -6.15
N SER A 130 9.75 7.60 -6.63
CA SER A 130 9.69 7.12 -8.01
C SER A 130 8.42 6.30 -8.27
N LEU A 131 8.00 5.47 -7.32
CA LEU A 131 6.74 4.72 -7.41
C LEU A 131 5.52 5.65 -7.36
N LEU A 132 5.53 6.67 -6.50
CA LEU A 132 4.47 7.68 -6.41
C LEU A 132 4.26 8.46 -7.71
N LYS A 133 5.32 8.65 -8.52
CA LYS A 133 5.22 9.32 -9.83
C LYS A 133 4.57 8.44 -10.89
N LYS A 134 4.69 7.11 -10.76
CA LYS A 134 4.21 6.14 -11.76
C LYS A 134 2.80 5.62 -11.45
N TYR A 135 2.45 5.47 -10.17
CA TYR A 135 1.25 4.75 -9.73
C TYR A 135 0.33 5.60 -8.86
N PRO A 136 -1.00 5.34 -8.85
CA PRO A 136 -1.98 6.09 -8.05
C PRO A 136 -1.96 5.65 -6.56
N LEU A 137 -0.81 5.82 -5.89
CA LEU A 137 -0.62 5.47 -4.50
C LEU A 137 -1.20 6.54 -3.57
N ILE A 138 -1.93 6.14 -2.52
CA ILE A 138 -2.51 7.08 -1.52
C ILE A 138 -2.06 6.84 -0.09
N SER A 139 -1.47 5.70 0.21
CA SER A 139 -1.06 5.35 1.57
C SER A 139 0.22 4.53 1.54
N PHE A 140 1.26 5.07 2.16
CA PHE A 140 2.41 4.29 2.62
C PHE A 140 2.19 4.01 4.10
N LYS A 141 1.68 2.82 4.41
CA LYS A 141 1.60 2.41 5.81
C LYS A 141 2.95 1.76 6.13
N THR A 142 3.73 2.43 6.94
CA THR A 142 4.86 1.80 7.61
C THR A 142 4.34 1.43 8.99
N LEU A 143 4.25 0.14 9.30
CA LEU A 143 4.27 -0.24 10.71
C LEU A 143 5.51 0.45 11.31
N MET A 144 5.30 1.39 12.23
CA MET A 144 6.26 2.35 12.80
C MET A 144 6.30 3.78 12.22
N LEU A 145 5.16 4.48 12.32
CA LEU A 145 5.12 5.91 12.72
C LEU A 145 5.75 6.18 14.12
N LYS A 146 6.62 5.31 14.63
CA LYS A 146 7.25 5.39 15.97
C LYS A 146 8.76 5.16 16.00
N THR A 147 9.42 4.88 14.87
CA THR A 147 10.88 4.59 14.86
C THR A 147 11.68 5.46 13.90
N ILE A 148 11.05 6.18 12.96
CA ILE A 148 11.74 7.23 12.21
C ILE A 148 11.80 8.46 13.12
N GLY A 149 12.96 8.62 13.78
CA GLY A 149 13.32 9.82 14.50
C GLY A 149 12.96 11.07 13.68
N LEU A 150 12.46 12.07 14.38
CA LEU A 150 11.79 13.30 13.95
C LEU A 150 12.47 14.14 12.84
N HIS A 151 13.59 13.70 12.26
CA HIS A 151 14.41 14.44 11.30
C HIS A 151 14.21 14.00 9.83
N GLY A 152 13.77 12.77 9.55
CA GLY A 152 13.57 12.30 8.16
C GLY A 152 12.22 12.66 7.54
N LEU A 153 11.17 12.75 8.36
CA LEU A 153 9.79 12.88 7.88
C LEU A 153 9.41 14.29 7.41
N LEU A 154 10.15 15.32 7.81
CA LEU A 154 9.83 16.71 7.41
C LEU A 154 9.96 16.92 5.89
N SER A 155 10.66 16.03 5.17
CA SER A 155 10.90 16.09 3.72
C SER A 155 9.86 15.32 2.87
N LEU A 156 8.91 14.61 3.49
CA LEU A 156 7.91 13.76 2.80
C LEU A 156 6.48 14.31 2.97
N ARG A 157 6.34 15.63 3.06
CA ARG A 157 5.05 16.33 3.12
C ARG A 157 4.28 16.15 1.80
N LEU A 158 3.65 14.99 1.64
CA LEU A 158 2.61 14.77 0.64
C LEU A 158 1.46 15.76 0.93
N PRO A 159 0.75 16.26 -0.10
CA PRO A 159 -0.43 17.09 0.11
C PRO A 159 -1.57 16.20 0.62
N MET A 160 -1.57 15.93 1.93
CA MET A 160 -2.71 15.33 2.61
C MET A 160 -3.85 16.36 2.59
N PHE A 161 -4.89 16.03 1.83
CA PHE A 161 -6.19 16.68 1.90
C PHE A 161 -6.66 16.75 3.37
N ARG A 162 -7.03 17.95 3.83
CA ARG A 162 -7.66 18.19 5.13
C ARG A 162 -8.96 17.39 5.22
N LEU A 163 -8.95 16.28 5.95
CA LEU A 163 -10.15 15.71 6.55
C LEU A 163 -10.22 16.17 8.02
N SER A 164 -10.44 17.47 8.22
CA SER A 164 -10.99 17.98 9.48
C SER A 164 -11.94 19.11 9.11
N GLN A 165 -13.23 18.76 9.08
CA GLN A 165 -14.43 19.59 9.27
C GLN A 165 -15.64 18.72 8.94
N MET A 166 -15.83 17.64 9.72
CA MET A 166 -17.08 16.87 9.74
C MET A 166 -17.27 16.21 11.11
N THR A 167 -17.09 16.99 12.18
CA THR A 167 -17.66 16.73 13.51
C THR A 167 -17.57 18.00 14.36
N SER A 168 -18.48 18.95 14.15
CA SER A 168 -18.95 19.75 15.29
C SER A 168 -20.44 20.00 15.11
N ARG A 169 -21.17 19.55 16.12
CA ARG A 169 -22.63 19.54 16.22
C ARG A 169 -23.16 20.97 16.23
N ALA A 170 -24.33 21.16 15.62
CA ALA A 170 -25.16 22.35 15.80
C ALA A 170 -25.45 22.58 17.30
N PRO A 171 -25.38 23.82 17.81
CA PRO A 171 -25.82 24.13 19.16
C PRO A 171 -27.36 24.04 19.25
N ILE A 172 -27.83 23.24 20.20
CA ILE A 172 -29.23 23.19 20.60
C ILE A 172 -29.52 24.50 21.34
N GLY A 173 -30.46 25.29 20.81
CA GLY A 173 -30.94 26.51 21.45
C GLY A 173 -31.68 26.19 22.75
N LEU A 174 -31.22 26.78 23.86
CA LEU A 174 -31.95 26.84 25.11
C LEU A 174 -32.67 28.19 25.17
N GLY A 175 -33.99 28.12 25.31
CA GLY A 175 -34.90 29.25 25.34
C GLY A 175 -34.74 30.15 26.56
N SER A 176 -35.21 31.39 26.39
CA SER A 176 -35.33 32.43 27.42
C SER A 176 -36.20 31.97 28.60
N PRO A 177 -35.93 32.43 29.84
CA PRO A 177 -36.95 32.42 30.87
C PRO A 177 -37.89 33.63 30.70
N VAL A 178 -39.16 33.33 30.86
CA VAL A 178 -40.27 34.28 31.06
C VAL A 178 -40.33 34.61 32.55
N LEU A 179 -40.74 35.87 32.84
CA LEU A 179 -40.95 36.57 34.11
C LEU A 179 -39.74 37.32 34.69
#